data_AF-A0A8H3J7J5-F1
#
_entry.id   AF-A0A8H3J7J5-F1
#
_cell.length_a   1.000
_cell.length_b   1.000
_cell.length_c   1.000
_cell.angle_alpha   90.00
_cell.angle_beta   90.00
_cell.angle_gamma   90.00
#
_symmetry.space_group_name_H-M   'P 1'
#
loop_
_entity.id
_entity.type
_entity.pdbx_description
1 polymer ?
#
loop_
_entity_poly.entity_id
_entity_poly.type
_entity_poly.pdbx_seq_one_letter_code
_entity_poly.pdbx_strand_id
1 'polypeptide(L)'
;MSSPSESLDIAELAIYLPLLFVTLFVVFRHGIHRQSGWIYLAIFCLIRIIGAALGISAERNPSNVSDLEWSAILGSVGISPLLLASLGLLKQITDKATTKVPTEGAIQGQSRFETLISYTILGRIFGRLGVHQFATSYRSRFLQILQLPAAIALIVCIVGGSDLTDSSVSEQSTGKKLIKAGLIIFLIIYICLFILIAKSASELNSLPASEKRVLLALVVALPLLGVRILFSLLAYFSTISTFSPTNGNVLVRACMAILEEILTVIAYTLAGILVPKHGNARIGNTEFETEHLENRKSQPARHGAHHSTRVAIQGSA
;
A
#
# COMPACT_ATOMS: atom_id res chain seq x y z
N MET A 1 30.73 0.30 24.30
CA MET A 1 29.73 1.28 23.83
C MET A 1 29.37 0.86 22.43
N SER A 2 28.12 0.47 22.19
CA SER A 2 27.62 0.19 20.84
C SER A 2 27.77 1.43 19.97
N SER A 3 28.05 1.24 18.68
CA SER A 3 28.12 2.38 17.78
C SER A 3 26.74 3.08 17.70
N PRO A 4 26.67 4.37 17.35
CA PRO A 4 25.38 5.05 17.17
C PRO A 4 24.51 4.40 16.09
N SER A 5 25.09 3.79 15.06
CA SER A 5 24.38 3.06 14.02
C SER A 5 23.87 1.69 14.50
N GLU A 6 24.65 0.96 15.31
CA GLU A 6 24.22 -0.32 15.92
C GLU A 6 22.97 -0.09 16.77
N SER A 7 23.00 0.98 17.55
CA SER A 7 21.94 1.31 18.50
C SER A 7 20.64 1.64 17.76
N LEU A 8 20.75 2.24 16.57
CA LEU A 8 19.63 2.55 15.69
C LEU A 8 19.07 1.28 15.04
N ASP A 9 19.92 0.38 14.56
CA ASP A 9 19.48 -0.89 13.94
C ASP A 9 18.83 -1.82 14.99
N ILE A 10 19.34 -1.86 16.23
CA ILE A 10 18.71 -2.58 17.35
C ILE A 10 17.33 -1.98 17.67
N ALA A 11 17.20 -0.64 17.68
CA ALA A 11 15.93 0.02 17.91
C ALA A 11 14.92 -0.27 16.78
N GLU A 12 15.38 -0.27 15.52
CA GLU A 12 14.58 -0.65 14.36
C GLU A 12 14.02 -2.07 14.53
N LEU A 13 14.89 -3.03 14.86
CA LEU A 13 14.49 -4.42 15.12
C LEU A 13 13.47 -4.54 16.25
N ALA A 14 13.70 -3.85 17.38
CA ALA A 14 12.82 -3.89 18.54
C ALA A 14 11.41 -3.33 18.26
N ILE A 15 11.29 -2.36 17.34
CA ILE A 15 10.01 -1.74 16.96
C ILE A 15 9.30 -2.55 15.88
N TYR A 16 10.02 -3.02 14.85
CA TYR A 16 9.40 -3.75 13.75
C TYR A 16 8.97 -5.18 14.13
N LEU A 17 9.58 -5.79 15.14
CA LEU A 17 9.19 -7.12 15.62
C LEU A 17 7.73 -7.17 16.13
N PRO A 18 7.29 -6.32 17.09
CA PRO A 18 5.88 -6.28 17.50
C PRO A 18 4.97 -5.78 16.35
N LEU A 19 5.41 -4.82 15.54
CA LEU A 19 4.63 -4.36 14.38
C LEU A 19 4.38 -5.47 13.36
N LEU A 20 5.32 -6.40 13.18
CA LEU A 20 5.12 -7.56 12.32
C LEU A 20 3.94 -8.40 12.82
N PHE A 21 3.85 -8.67 14.12
CA PHE A 21 2.72 -9.42 14.67
C PHE A 21 1.39 -8.69 14.48
N VAL A 22 1.36 -7.36 14.67
CA VAL A 22 0.15 -6.56 14.48
C VAL A 22 -0.26 -6.52 12.99
N THR A 23 0.70 -6.31 12.08
CA THR A 23 0.42 -6.30 10.63
C THR A 23 -0.02 -7.68 10.14
N LEU A 24 0.58 -8.77 10.63
CA LEU A 24 0.13 -10.14 10.36
C LEU A 24 -1.30 -10.35 10.87
N PHE A 25 -1.62 -9.91 12.09
CA PHE A 25 -2.97 -9.97 12.62
C PHE A 25 -3.97 -9.22 11.72
N VAL A 26 -3.63 -8.02 11.23
CA VAL A 26 -4.47 -7.25 10.29
C VAL A 26 -4.67 -8.01 8.97
N VAL A 27 -3.61 -8.62 8.44
CA VAL A 27 -3.66 -9.46 7.22
C VAL A 27 -4.58 -10.67 7.43
N PHE A 28 -4.45 -11.39 8.55
CA PHE A 28 -5.31 -12.53 8.87
C PHE A 28 -6.77 -12.11 9.09
N ARG A 29 -7.01 -10.97 9.76
CA ARG A 29 -8.36 -10.45 10.06
C ARG A 29 -9.13 -10.10 8.80
N HIS A 30 -8.50 -9.40 7.85
CA HIS A 30 -9.11 -9.03 6.57
C HIS A 30 -9.13 -10.16 5.55
N GLY A 31 -8.46 -11.27 5.89
CA GLY A 31 -8.30 -12.45 5.05
C GLY A 31 -7.18 -12.26 4.05
N ILE A 32 -6.50 -13.38 3.72
CA ILE A 32 -5.51 -13.47 2.63
C ILE A 32 -6.24 -13.48 1.28
N HIS A 33 -7.33 -12.72 1.15
CA HIS A 33 -7.96 -12.54 -0.15
C HIS A 33 -7.02 -11.67 -0.99
N ARG A 34 -6.68 -12.19 -2.18
CA ARG A 34 -5.64 -11.84 -3.16
C ARG A 34 -5.43 -10.35 -3.55
N GLN A 35 -6.06 -9.38 -2.88
CA GLN A 35 -6.11 -7.97 -3.28
C GLN A 35 -5.95 -6.97 -2.12
N SER A 36 -5.46 -7.41 -0.96
CA SER A 36 -5.37 -6.54 0.21
C SER A 36 -4.05 -5.76 0.28
N GLY A 37 -4.12 -4.42 0.24
CA GLY A 37 -2.96 -3.54 0.46
C GLY A 37 -2.21 -3.82 1.78
N TRP A 38 -2.85 -4.50 2.73
CA TRP A 38 -2.28 -4.90 4.03
C TRP A 38 -1.09 -5.86 3.91
N ILE A 39 -1.02 -6.69 2.85
CA ILE A 39 0.10 -7.63 2.69
C ILE A 39 1.45 -6.92 2.48
N TYR A 40 1.42 -5.75 1.81
CA TYR A 40 2.62 -4.95 1.58
C TYR A 40 3.21 -4.41 2.88
N LEU A 41 2.38 -4.19 3.91
CA LEU A 41 2.86 -3.80 5.25
C LEU A 41 3.65 -4.92 5.93
N ALA A 42 3.16 -6.16 5.83
CA ALA A 42 3.84 -7.32 6.41
C ALA A 42 5.17 -7.57 5.69
N ILE A 43 5.17 -7.51 4.35
CA ILE A 43 6.40 -7.63 3.54
C ILE A 43 7.39 -6.53 3.90
N PHE A 44 6.92 -5.29 4.06
CA PHE A 44 7.76 -4.17 4.48
C PHE A 44 8.40 -4.42 5.85
N CYS A 45 7.62 -4.87 6.84
CA CYS A 45 8.16 -5.19 8.17
C CYS A 45 9.21 -6.31 8.12
N LEU A 46 9.02 -7.34 7.28
CA LEU A 46 10.00 -8.41 7.10
C LEU A 46 11.30 -7.89 6.49
N ILE A 47 11.22 -7.07 5.43
CA ILE A 47 12.38 -6.44 4.79
C ILE A 47 13.17 -5.61 5.81
N ARG A 48 12.46 -4.86 6.66
CA ARG A 48 13.04 -4.01 7.71
C ARG A 48 13.77 -4.82 8.79
N ILE A 49 13.15 -5.89 9.25
CA ILE A 49 13.78 -6.80 10.23
C ILE A 49 15.05 -7.43 9.65
N ILE A 50 15.01 -7.88 8.39
CA ILE A 50 16.19 -8.46 7.72
C ILE A 50 17.29 -7.41 7.53
N GLY A 51 16.94 -6.20 7.08
CA GLY A 51 17.88 -5.08 6.92
C GLY A 51 18.58 -4.72 8.23
N ALA A 52 17.82 -4.56 9.31
CA ALA A 52 18.36 -4.27 10.64
C ALA A 52 19.27 -5.40 11.16
N ALA A 53 18.87 -6.66 10.97
CA ALA A 53 19.68 -7.82 11.36
C ALA A 53 21.03 -7.87 10.60
N LEU A 54 21.01 -7.55 9.31
CA LEU A 54 22.23 -7.47 8.49
C LEU A 54 23.10 -6.27 8.86
N GLY A 55 22.50 -5.13 9.21
CA GLY A 55 23.24 -3.97 9.73
C GLY A 55 24.03 -4.31 11.00
N ILE A 56 23.37 -4.97 11.97
CA ILE A 56 24.03 -5.44 13.20
C ILE A 56 25.12 -6.48 12.88
N SER A 57 24.89 -7.39 11.92
CA SER A 57 25.89 -8.37 11.49
C SER A 57 27.13 -7.71 10.87
N ALA A 58 26.91 -6.70 10.02
CA ALA A 58 27.97 -5.96 9.34
C ALA A 58 28.88 -5.22 10.32
N GLU A 59 28.31 -4.64 11.39
CA GLU A 59 29.11 -3.97 12.42
C GLU A 59 29.97 -4.92 13.26
N ARG A 60 29.46 -6.13 13.51
CA ARG A 60 30.18 -7.15 14.28
C ARG A 60 31.24 -7.85 13.45
N ASN A 61 31.03 -7.96 12.14
CA ASN A 61 31.91 -8.63 11.19
C ASN A 61 32.24 -7.74 9.99
N PRO A 62 33.10 -6.71 10.15
CA PRO A 62 33.42 -5.76 9.09
C PRO A 62 34.16 -6.37 7.88
N SER A 63 34.63 -7.62 7.97
CA SER A 63 35.22 -8.36 6.84
C SER A 63 34.18 -8.82 5.81
N ASN A 64 32.91 -8.93 6.21
CA ASN A 64 31.83 -9.41 5.34
C ASN A 64 31.19 -8.23 4.62
N VAL A 65 31.80 -7.83 3.50
CA VAL A 65 31.29 -6.73 2.65
C VAL A 65 29.83 -6.95 2.25
N SER A 66 29.40 -8.19 2.00
CA SER A 66 28.03 -8.53 1.62
C SER A 66 26.97 -8.05 2.61
N ASP A 67 27.23 -8.16 3.91
CA ASP A 67 26.23 -7.82 4.94
C ASP A 67 25.98 -6.32 4.96
N LEU A 68 27.04 -5.52 4.79
CA LEU A 68 26.97 -4.07 4.69
C LEU A 68 26.23 -3.64 3.41
N GLU A 69 26.53 -4.29 2.28
CA GLU A 69 25.87 -4.03 1.00
C GLU A 69 24.37 -4.29 1.08
N TRP A 70 23.98 -5.48 1.54
CA TRP A 70 22.57 -5.87 1.65
C TRP A 70 21.82 -5.03 2.68
N SER A 71 22.45 -4.66 3.79
CA SER A 71 21.86 -3.74 4.77
C SER A 71 21.54 -2.38 4.12
N ALA A 72 22.48 -1.80 3.36
CA ALA A 72 22.28 -0.52 2.68
C ALA A 72 21.20 -0.59 1.58
N ILE A 73 21.18 -1.68 0.80
CA ILE A 73 20.17 -1.92 -0.23
C ILE A 73 18.78 -2.03 0.41
N LEU A 74 18.61 -2.89 1.42
CA LEU A 74 17.32 -3.09 2.08
C LEU A 74 16.83 -1.83 2.81
N GLY A 75 17.76 -1.06 3.40
CA GLY A 75 17.47 0.23 4.01
C GLY A 75 16.92 1.28 3.03
N SER A 76 17.34 1.20 1.75
CA SER A 76 16.90 2.10 0.67
C SER A 76 15.61 1.62 -0.02
N VAL A 77 15.40 0.31 -0.13
CA VAL A 77 14.26 -0.33 -0.81
C VAL A 77 12.92 -0.08 -0.11
N GLY A 78 12.92 0.33 1.17
CA GLY A 78 11.71 0.51 1.98
C GLY A 78 10.62 1.45 1.41
N ILE A 79 10.99 2.36 0.51
CA ILE A 79 10.05 3.32 -0.10
C ILE A 79 9.00 2.61 -0.97
N SER A 80 9.41 1.59 -1.73
CA SER A 80 8.56 1.00 -2.75
C SER A 80 7.45 0.13 -2.15
N PRO A 81 7.69 -0.75 -1.16
CA PRO A 81 6.61 -1.46 -0.49
C PRO A 81 5.59 -0.52 0.16
N LEU A 82 6.01 0.60 0.73
CA LEU A 82 5.10 1.60 1.31
C LEU A 82 4.29 2.35 0.25
N LEU A 83 4.91 2.74 -0.87
CA LEU A 83 4.20 3.32 -2.02
C LEU A 83 3.20 2.33 -2.61
N LEU A 84 3.59 1.06 -2.77
CA LEU A 84 2.72 -0.02 -3.25
C LEU A 84 1.57 -0.31 -2.27
N ALA A 85 1.82 -0.27 -0.96
CA ALA A 85 0.78 -0.35 0.06
C ALA A 85 -0.23 0.79 -0.10
N SER A 86 0.27 2.01 -0.30
CA SER A 86 -0.56 3.21 -0.51
C SER A 86 -1.44 3.09 -1.76
N LEU A 87 -0.85 2.66 -2.88
CA LEU A 87 -1.56 2.39 -4.14
C LEU A 87 -2.59 1.25 -3.99
N GLY A 88 -2.24 0.18 -3.28
CA GLY A 88 -3.11 -0.95 -3.00
C GLY A 88 -4.32 -0.56 -2.16
N LEU A 89 -4.12 0.22 -1.09
CA LEU A 89 -5.19 0.75 -0.24
C LEU A 89 -6.08 1.73 -1.00
N LEU A 90 -5.49 2.63 -1.80
CA LEU A 90 -6.25 3.58 -2.62
C LEU A 90 -7.10 2.89 -3.68
N LYS A 91 -6.54 1.85 -4.32
CA LYS A 91 -7.28 1.01 -5.27
C LYS A 91 -8.44 0.31 -4.59
N GLN A 92 -8.22 -0.26 -3.42
CA GLN A 92 -9.28 -0.91 -2.65
C GLN A 92 -10.45 0.05 -2.36
N ILE A 93 -10.16 1.31 -2.01
CA ILE A 93 -11.21 2.33 -1.80
C ILE A 93 -11.91 2.66 -3.12
N THR A 94 -11.13 2.87 -4.19
CA THR A 94 -11.65 3.24 -5.52
C THR A 94 -12.55 2.15 -6.13
N ASP A 95 -12.16 0.89 -5.99
CA ASP A 95 -12.95 -0.25 -6.48
C ASP A 95 -14.31 -0.31 -5.77
N LYS A 96 -14.34 -0.11 -4.45
CA LYS A 96 -15.58 -0.07 -3.66
C LYS A 96 -16.48 1.10 -4.04
N ALA A 97 -15.92 2.28 -4.27
CA ALA A 97 -16.67 3.43 -4.78
C ALA A 97 -17.28 3.16 -6.18
N THR A 98 -16.59 2.39 -7.01
CA THR A 98 -16.97 2.15 -8.42
C THR A 98 -17.97 1.02 -8.61
N THR A 99 -18.01 0.00 -7.73
CA THR A 99 -19.00 -1.11 -7.80
C THR A 99 -20.47 -0.68 -7.73
N LYS A 100 -20.75 0.61 -7.49
CA LYS A 100 -22.09 1.19 -7.67
C LYS A 100 -22.51 1.41 -9.13
N VAL A 101 -21.62 1.19 -10.11
CA VAL A 101 -21.91 1.35 -11.55
C VAL A 101 -21.45 0.11 -12.33
N PRO A 102 -22.37 -0.67 -12.96
CA PRO A 102 -22.00 -1.79 -13.81
C PRO A 102 -21.57 -1.30 -15.19
N THR A 103 -20.43 -1.76 -15.71
CA THR A 103 -20.09 -1.56 -17.13
C THR A 103 -19.37 -2.80 -17.66
N GLU A 104 -20.10 -3.53 -18.51
CA GLU A 104 -19.63 -4.60 -19.39
C GLU A 104 -18.67 -4.04 -20.45
N GLY A 105 -17.65 -4.82 -20.82
CA GLY A 105 -16.74 -4.49 -21.92
C GLY A 105 -15.29 -4.89 -21.65
N ALA A 106 -15.01 -6.18 -21.61
CA ALA A 106 -13.66 -6.72 -21.50
C ALA A 106 -12.98 -6.80 -22.88
N ILE A 107 -11.82 -6.17 -23.04
CA ILE A 107 -10.95 -6.36 -24.22
C ILE A 107 -9.70 -7.14 -23.80
N GLN A 108 -9.48 -8.21 -24.57
CA GLN A 108 -8.53 -9.31 -24.48
C GLN A 108 -7.13 -8.91 -24.98
N GLY A 109 -6.30 -8.29 -24.13
CA GLY A 109 -4.93 -7.87 -24.47
C GLY A 109 -3.86 -8.17 -23.40
N GLN A 110 -4.18 -9.08 -22.48
CA GLN A 110 -3.55 -9.20 -21.16
C GLN A 110 -2.41 -10.23 -21.05
N SER A 111 -2.19 -11.07 -22.06
CA SER A 111 -1.39 -12.30 -21.94
C SER A 111 0.13 -12.18 -22.18
N ARG A 112 0.66 -11.01 -22.58
CA ARG A 112 2.07 -10.91 -23.05
C ARG A 112 3.05 -10.29 -22.07
N PHE A 113 2.59 -9.57 -21.04
CA PHE A 113 3.46 -8.79 -20.14
C PHE A 113 3.86 -9.55 -18.86
N GLU A 114 3.07 -10.54 -18.44
CA GLU A 114 3.34 -11.38 -17.26
C GLU A 114 4.56 -12.30 -17.44
N THR A 115 4.88 -12.63 -18.69
CA THR A 115 6.03 -13.45 -19.05
C THR A 115 7.36 -12.73 -18.79
N LEU A 116 7.40 -11.39 -18.88
CA LEU A 116 8.65 -10.62 -18.72
C LEU A 116 9.06 -10.46 -17.25
N ILE A 117 8.10 -10.32 -16.34
CA ILE A 117 8.36 -10.07 -14.91
C ILE A 117 8.78 -11.37 -14.19
N SER A 118 8.27 -12.53 -14.63
CA SER A 118 8.62 -13.86 -14.10
C SER A 118 10.08 -14.29 -14.32
N TYR A 119 10.84 -13.61 -15.19
CA TYR A 119 12.26 -13.92 -15.40
C TYR A 119 13.18 -13.35 -14.31
N THR A 120 12.69 -12.45 -13.45
CA THR A 120 13.44 -11.97 -12.28
C THR A 120 13.13 -12.84 -11.05
N ILE A 121 14.14 -13.16 -10.22
CA ILE A 121 13.99 -14.00 -9.01
C ILE A 121 12.90 -13.43 -8.07
N LEU A 122 12.83 -12.11 -7.97
CA LEU A 122 11.78 -11.39 -7.25
C LEU A 122 10.40 -11.54 -7.93
N GLY A 123 10.30 -11.45 -9.26
CA GLY A 123 9.04 -11.63 -9.98
C GLY A 123 8.42 -13.03 -9.81
N ARG A 124 9.21 -14.08 -9.56
CA ARG A 124 8.69 -15.42 -9.23
C ARG A 124 8.10 -15.49 -7.83
N ILE A 125 8.70 -14.77 -6.87
CA ILE A 125 8.20 -14.63 -5.50
C ILE A 125 6.93 -13.77 -5.50
N PHE A 126 6.96 -12.61 -6.17
CA PHE A 126 5.81 -11.72 -6.37
C PHE A 126 4.68 -12.37 -7.20
N GLY A 127 5.00 -13.24 -8.16
CA GLY A 127 4.03 -14.01 -8.94
C GLY A 127 3.31 -15.09 -8.12
N ARG A 128 4.02 -15.78 -7.21
CA ARG A 128 3.40 -16.72 -6.25
C ARG A 128 2.63 -16.00 -5.12
N LEU A 129 3.03 -14.78 -4.75
CA LEU A 129 2.38 -13.93 -3.74
C LEU A 129 1.21 -13.08 -4.27
N GLY A 130 0.80 -13.26 -5.54
CA GLY A 130 -0.50 -12.79 -6.04
C GLY A 130 -0.57 -11.33 -6.47
N VAL A 131 0.32 -10.88 -7.36
CA VAL A 131 0.32 -9.52 -7.94
C VAL A 131 -0.60 -9.39 -9.20
N HIS A 132 -1.53 -10.31 -9.45
CA HIS A 132 -2.49 -10.14 -10.56
C HIS A 132 -3.58 -9.13 -10.18
N GLN A 133 -3.28 -7.87 -10.42
CA GLN A 133 -4.24 -6.80 -10.30
C GLN A 133 -5.11 -6.75 -11.56
N PHE A 134 -6.23 -7.47 -11.59
CA PHE A 134 -7.23 -7.27 -12.63
C PHE A 134 -8.64 -7.21 -12.02
N ALA A 135 -9.21 -6.01 -12.09
CA ALA A 135 -10.62 -5.70 -11.87
C ALA A 135 -10.99 -4.50 -12.78
N THR A 136 -12.27 -4.41 -13.13
CA THR A 136 -12.78 -4.11 -14.48
C THR A 136 -12.94 -2.63 -14.86
N SER A 137 -12.74 -1.67 -13.95
CA SER A 137 -13.06 -0.25 -14.18
C SER A 137 -11.86 0.68 -14.46
N TYR A 138 -12.06 1.75 -15.24
CA TYR A 138 -11.02 2.65 -15.75
C TYR A 138 -10.15 3.32 -14.67
N ARG A 139 -10.75 3.76 -13.55
CA ARG A 139 -10.00 4.35 -12.41
C ARG A 139 -9.10 3.34 -11.70
N SER A 140 -9.53 2.08 -11.62
CA SER A 140 -8.76 0.97 -11.07
C SER A 140 -7.56 0.62 -11.96
N ARG A 141 -7.74 0.62 -13.28
CA ARG A 141 -6.66 0.32 -14.25
C ARG A 141 -5.51 1.32 -14.16
N PHE A 142 -5.80 2.61 -13.94
CA PHE A 142 -4.74 3.61 -13.78
C PHE A 142 -3.86 3.33 -12.55
N LEU A 143 -4.47 2.94 -11.43
CA LEU A 143 -3.75 2.56 -10.21
C LEU A 143 -2.91 1.29 -10.41
N GLN A 144 -3.37 0.35 -11.22
CA GLN A 144 -2.62 -0.86 -11.59
C GLN A 144 -1.43 -0.53 -12.48
N ILE A 145 -1.64 0.34 -13.47
CA ILE A 145 -0.57 0.81 -14.36
C ILE A 145 0.52 1.48 -13.54
N LEU A 146 0.17 2.25 -12.50
CA LEU A 146 1.15 2.94 -11.65
C LEU A 146 2.01 2.00 -10.79
N GLN A 147 1.57 0.76 -10.57
CA GLN A 147 2.37 -0.25 -9.86
C GLN A 147 3.51 -0.82 -10.71
N LEU A 148 3.37 -0.84 -12.03
CA LEU A 148 4.42 -1.35 -12.92
C LEU A 148 5.67 -0.46 -12.88
N PRO A 149 5.58 0.88 -13.07
CA PRO A 149 6.71 1.77 -12.86
C PRO A 149 7.29 1.71 -11.44
N ALA A 150 6.46 1.51 -10.41
CA ALA A 150 6.94 1.37 -9.04
C ALA A 150 7.83 0.12 -8.86
N ALA A 151 7.44 -1.00 -9.47
CA ALA A 151 8.24 -2.22 -9.47
C ALA A 151 9.52 -2.06 -10.31
N ILE A 152 9.44 -1.41 -11.47
CA ILE A 152 10.62 -1.12 -12.31
C ILE A 152 11.61 -0.23 -11.55
N ALA A 153 11.13 0.85 -10.92
CA ALA A 153 11.96 1.74 -10.12
C ALA A 153 12.63 1.02 -8.95
N LEU A 154 11.91 0.11 -8.29
CA LEU A 154 12.49 -0.73 -7.23
C LEU A 154 13.63 -1.59 -7.77
N ILE A 155 13.45 -2.28 -8.89
CA ILE A 155 14.50 -3.12 -9.49
C ILE A 155 15.71 -2.26 -9.87
N VAL A 156 15.49 -1.10 -10.49
CA VAL A 156 16.55 -0.15 -10.86
C VAL A 156 17.32 0.33 -9.63
N CYS A 157 16.65 0.62 -8.52
CA CYS A 157 17.31 1.00 -7.26
C CYS A 157 18.08 -0.16 -6.61
N ILE A 158 17.60 -1.41 -6.74
CA ILE A 158 18.31 -2.59 -6.24
C ILE A 158 19.60 -2.81 -7.04
N VAL A 159 19.50 -2.85 -8.38
CA VAL A 159 20.68 -3.01 -9.26
C VAL A 159 21.66 -1.86 -9.04
N GLY A 160 21.16 -0.62 -9.02
CA GLY A 160 22.02 0.54 -8.77
C GLY A 160 22.65 0.54 -7.37
N GLY A 161 22.01 -0.08 -6.38
CA GLY A 161 22.55 -0.28 -5.04
C GLY A 161 23.67 -1.32 -5.00
N SER A 162 23.56 -2.40 -5.76
CA SER A 162 24.64 -3.39 -5.92
C SER A 162 25.84 -2.81 -6.67
N ASP A 163 25.60 -2.07 -7.76
CA ASP A 163 26.69 -1.47 -8.55
C ASP A 163 27.43 -0.35 -7.79
N LEU A 164 26.75 0.27 -6.81
CA LEU A 164 27.30 1.34 -5.96
C LEU A 164 28.38 0.86 -4.99
N THR A 165 28.34 -0.41 -4.60
CA THR A 165 29.27 -0.97 -3.61
C THR A 165 30.38 -1.78 -4.26
N ASP A 166 30.33 -1.92 -5.59
CA ASP A 166 31.37 -2.59 -6.37
C ASP A 166 32.72 -1.87 -6.24
N SER A 167 33.80 -2.66 -6.31
CA SER A 167 35.18 -2.16 -6.24
C SER A 167 35.61 -1.28 -7.41
N SER A 168 34.90 -1.34 -8.55
CA SER A 168 35.25 -0.63 -9.77
C SER A 168 34.59 0.76 -9.87
N VAL A 169 35.38 1.77 -10.22
CA VAL A 169 34.91 3.17 -10.32
C VAL A 169 33.84 3.34 -11.42
N SER A 170 33.92 2.53 -12.47
CA SER A 170 32.95 2.52 -13.57
C SER A 170 31.56 2.10 -13.07
N GLU A 171 31.45 0.95 -12.39
CA GLU A 171 30.18 0.44 -11.88
C GLU A 171 29.59 1.37 -10.82
N GLN A 172 30.40 1.92 -9.92
CA GLN A 172 29.92 2.90 -8.94
C GLN A 172 29.29 4.13 -9.61
N SER A 173 29.85 4.58 -10.74
CA SER A 173 29.29 5.72 -11.49
C SER A 173 27.96 5.36 -12.16
N THR A 174 27.82 4.12 -12.63
CA THR A 174 26.59 3.57 -13.21
C THR A 174 25.53 3.42 -12.13
N GLY A 175 25.87 2.82 -10.99
CA GLY A 175 24.97 2.66 -9.85
C GLY A 175 24.38 3.97 -9.36
N LYS A 176 25.20 5.03 -9.23
CA LYS A 176 24.72 6.39 -8.92
C LYS A 176 23.68 6.90 -9.92
N LYS A 177 23.90 6.68 -11.22
CA LYS A 177 22.96 7.09 -12.27
C LYS A 177 21.65 6.29 -12.20
N LEU A 178 21.74 4.98 -11.98
CA LEU A 178 20.59 4.10 -11.82
C LEU A 178 19.72 4.51 -10.63
N ILE A 179 20.32 4.71 -9.45
CA ILE A 179 19.56 5.14 -8.27
C ILE A 179 18.88 6.50 -8.52
N LYS A 180 19.60 7.47 -9.10
CA LYS A 180 19.01 8.78 -9.45
C LYS A 180 17.80 8.63 -10.38
N ALA A 181 17.89 7.77 -11.39
CA ALA A 181 16.77 7.50 -12.30
C ALA A 181 15.57 6.85 -11.56
N GLY A 182 15.81 5.84 -10.73
CA GLY A 182 14.78 5.19 -9.93
C GLY A 182 14.05 6.15 -8.98
N LEU A 183 14.80 7.05 -8.33
CA LEU A 183 14.24 8.07 -7.44
C LEU A 183 13.36 9.09 -8.17
N ILE A 184 13.73 9.51 -9.39
CA ILE A 184 12.87 10.38 -10.21
C ILE A 184 11.55 9.68 -10.53
N ILE A 185 11.57 8.38 -10.84
CA ILE A 185 10.35 7.60 -11.09
C ILE A 185 9.49 7.53 -9.82
N PHE A 186 10.08 7.27 -8.63
CA PHE A 186 9.34 7.30 -7.37
C PHE A 186 8.72 8.68 -7.07
N LEU A 187 9.42 9.77 -7.40
CA LEU A 187 8.88 11.12 -7.25
C LEU A 187 7.65 11.34 -8.14
N ILE A 188 7.71 10.91 -9.41
CA ILE A 188 6.56 10.99 -10.33
C ILE A 188 5.38 10.17 -9.79
N ILE A 189 5.62 8.95 -9.32
CA ILE A 189 4.60 8.08 -8.73
C ILE A 189 3.97 8.75 -7.51
N TYR A 190 4.77 9.39 -6.66
CA TYR A 190 4.29 10.13 -5.49
C TYR A 190 3.41 11.32 -5.87
N ILE A 191 3.78 12.09 -6.90
CA ILE A 191 2.94 13.20 -7.41
C ILE A 191 1.62 12.66 -7.95
N CYS A 192 1.65 11.56 -8.72
CA CYS A 192 0.44 10.90 -9.20
C CYS A 192 -0.43 10.41 -8.03
N LEU A 193 0.18 9.78 -7.02
CA LEU A 193 -0.49 9.32 -5.81
C LEU A 193 -1.16 10.50 -5.06
N PHE A 194 -0.45 11.61 -4.91
CA PHE A 194 -0.99 12.84 -4.29
C PHE A 194 -2.25 13.32 -5.02
N ILE A 195 -2.21 13.41 -6.35
CA ILE A 195 -3.36 13.85 -7.16
C ILE A 195 -4.54 12.88 -7.01
N LEU A 196 -4.28 11.57 -6.99
CA LEU A 196 -5.33 10.56 -6.87
C LEU A 196 -5.96 10.57 -5.47
N ILE A 197 -5.16 10.71 -4.42
CA ILE A 197 -5.66 10.87 -3.04
C ILE A 197 -6.47 12.17 -2.93
N ALA A 198 -5.99 13.28 -3.49
CA ALA A 198 -6.73 14.54 -3.49
C ALA A 198 -8.09 14.41 -4.18
N LYS A 199 -8.14 13.77 -5.36
CA LYS A 199 -9.41 13.48 -6.05
C LYS A 199 -10.32 12.57 -5.23
N SER A 200 -9.78 11.52 -4.64
CA SER A 200 -10.55 10.62 -3.77
C SER A 200 -11.05 11.32 -2.49
N ALA A 201 -10.29 12.28 -1.97
CA ALA A 201 -10.65 13.07 -0.79
C ALA A 201 -11.78 14.07 -1.10
N SER A 202 -11.85 14.61 -2.32
CA SER A 202 -13.00 15.40 -2.75
C SER A 202 -14.30 14.60 -2.80
N GLU A 203 -14.21 13.28 -3.01
CA GLU A 203 -15.34 12.36 -2.99
C GLU A 203 -15.59 11.76 -1.59
N LEU A 204 -14.83 12.16 -0.57
CA LEU A 204 -14.85 11.59 0.79
C LEU A 204 -16.26 11.60 1.38
N ASN A 205 -17.05 12.66 1.17
CA ASN A 205 -18.38 12.81 1.76
C ASN A 205 -19.34 11.68 1.36
N SER A 206 -19.16 11.12 0.16
CA SER A 206 -20.01 10.07 -0.42
C SER A 206 -19.60 8.65 -0.01
N LEU A 207 -18.48 8.49 0.70
CA LEU A 207 -17.94 7.19 1.11
C LEU A 207 -18.50 6.73 2.48
N PRO A 208 -18.68 5.42 2.68
CA PRO A 208 -19.03 4.86 3.98
C PRO A 208 -17.92 5.10 5.01
N ALA A 209 -18.30 5.21 6.30
CA ALA A 209 -17.40 5.61 7.38
C ALA A 209 -16.12 4.75 7.51
N SER A 210 -16.19 3.47 7.15
CA SER A 210 -15.03 2.57 7.14
C SER A 210 -13.97 2.95 6.10
N GLU A 211 -14.39 3.42 4.91
CA GLU A 211 -13.48 3.80 3.83
C GLU A 211 -12.87 5.17 4.08
N LYS A 212 -13.64 6.08 4.70
CA LYS A 212 -13.16 7.39 5.16
C LYS A 212 -11.93 7.25 6.08
N ARG A 213 -11.91 6.24 6.96
CA ARG A 213 -10.78 5.98 7.87
C ARG A 213 -9.50 5.58 7.14
N VAL A 214 -9.61 4.75 6.10
CA VAL A 214 -8.45 4.33 5.28
C VAL A 214 -7.94 5.51 4.46
N LEU A 215 -8.85 6.30 3.87
CA LEU A 215 -8.48 7.50 3.13
C LEU A 215 -7.83 8.55 4.03
N LEU A 216 -8.32 8.73 5.26
CA LEU A 216 -7.70 9.62 6.25
C LEU A 216 -6.27 9.16 6.58
N ALA A 217 -6.04 7.86 6.77
CA ALA A 217 -4.70 7.34 7.00
C ALA A 217 -3.77 7.55 5.79
N LEU A 218 -4.27 7.43 4.56
CA LEU A 218 -3.52 7.78 3.35
C LEU A 218 -3.16 9.27 3.31
N VAL A 219 -4.08 10.16 3.66
CA VAL A 219 -3.83 11.61 3.71
C VAL A 219 -2.80 11.97 4.78
N VAL A 220 -2.85 11.33 5.94
CA VAL A 220 -1.89 11.53 7.04
C VAL A 220 -0.50 10.96 6.70
N ALA A 221 -0.44 9.82 6.01
CA ALA A 221 0.81 9.20 5.58
C ALA A 221 1.47 9.92 4.40
N LEU A 222 0.70 10.63 3.58
CA LEU A 222 1.19 11.32 2.38
C LEU A 222 2.36 12.29 2.67
N PRO A 223 2.29 13.22 3.63
CA PRO A 223 3.43 14.08 3.96
C PRO A 223 4.63 13.28 4.49
N LEU A 224 4.41 12.19 5.23
CA LEU A 224 5.47 11.32 5.74
C LEU A 224 6.22 10.64 4.57
N LEU A 225 5.49 10.11 3.59
CA LEU A 225 6.07 9.57 2.35
C LEU A 225 6.82 10.64 1.54
N GLY A 226 6.32 11.87 1.54
CA GLY A 226 6.99 13.01 0.92
C GLY A 226 8.35 13.30 1.55
N VAL A 227 8.43 13.30 2.89
CA VAL A 227 9.70 13.46 3.63
C VAL A 227 10.68 12.35 3.26
N ARG A 228 10.22 11.10 3.20
CA ARG A 228 11.07 9.95 2.83
C ARG A 228 11.67 10.09 1.43
N ILE A 229 10.85 10.46 0.44
CA ILE A 229 11.29 10.66 -0.95
C ILE A 229 12.24 11.85 -1.04
N LEU A 230 11.96 12.94 -0.30
CA LEU A 230 12.83 14.10 -0.24
C LEU A 230 14.20 13.74 0.36
N PHE A 231 14.24 13.01 1.47
CA PHE A 231 15.50 12.52 2.05
C PHE A 231 16.29 11.69 1.05
N SER A 232 15.61 10.78 0.34
CA SER A 232 16.24 9.93 -0.67
C SER A 232 16.79 10.75 -1.85
N LEU A 233 16.06 11.78 -2.30
CA LEU A 233 16.55 12.69 -3.32
C LEU A 233 17.76 13.48 -2.82
N LEU A 234 17.71 14.03 -1.61
CA LEU A 234 18.84 14.76 -1.03
C LEU A 234 20.06 13.85 -0.85
N ALA A 235 19.87 12.62 -0.38
CA ALA A 235 20.95 11.67 -0.16
C ALA A 235 21.75 11.35 -1.44
N TYR A 236 21.08 11.26 -2.59
CA TYR A 236 21.71 10.85 -3.85
C TYR A 236 21.99 11.99 -4.83
N PHE A 237 21.27 13.12 -4.74
CA PHE A 237 21.50 14.31 -5.57
C PHE A 237 22.37 15.36 -4.88
N SER A 238 22.44 15.38 -3.55
CA SER A 238 23.29 16.31 -2.81
C SER A 238 24.72 15.77 -2.65
N THR A 239 25.68 16.69 -2.64
CA THR A 239 27.09 16.40 -2.33
C THR A 239 27.34 16.46 -0.81
N ILE A 240 26.36 16.88 -0.02
CA ILE A 240 26.50 17.07 1.44
C ILE A 240 26.47 15.70 2.13
N SER A 241 27.59 15.32 2.75
CA SER A 241 27.77 14.01 3.41
C SER A 241 26.80 13.75 4.57
N THR A 242 26.21 14.78 5.16
CA THR A 242 25.21 14.69 6.23
C THR A 242 23.98 13.84 5.85
N PHE A 243 23.59 13.84 4.58
CA PHE A 243 22.44 13.11 4.06
C PHE A 243 22.80 11.72 3.51
N SER A 244 24.05 11.29 3.64
CA SER A 244 24.45 9.97 3.17
C SER A 244 23.68 8.87 3.92
N PRO A 245 23.09 7.87 3.23
CA PRO A 245 22.31 6.80 3.87
C PRO A 245 23.14 5.91 4.80
N THR A 246 24.44 5.80 4.55
CA THR A 246 25.35 4.88 5.26
C THR A 246 26.29 5.60 6.21
N ASN A 247 26.89 6.71 5.78
CA ASN A 247 27.90 7.44 6.55
C ASN A 247 27.43 8.81 7.05
N GLY A 248 26.14 9.13 6.88
CA GLY A 248 25.56 10.41 7.26
C GLY A 248 25.29 10.53 8.76
N ASN A 249 24.67 11.65 9.16
CA ASN A 249 24.31 11.86 10.55
C ASN A 249 23.21 10.87 10.95
N VAL A 250 23.49 10.04 11.96
CA VAL A 250 22.59 9.01 12.48
C VAL A 250 21.24 9.60 12.90
N LEU A 251 21.21 10.82 13.44
CA LEU A 251 19.96 11.47 13.84
C LEU A 251 19.11 11.86 12.62
N VAL A 252 19.75 12.35 11.56
CA VAL A 252 19.05 12.70 10.31
C VAL A 252 18.48 11.43 9.67
N ARG A 253 19.26 10.34 9.64
CA ARG A 253 18.80 9.02 9.20
C ARG A 253 17.64 8.50 10.06
N ALA A 254 17.73 8.63 11.38
CA ALA A 254 16.65 8.22 12.28
C ALA A 254 15.35 8.98 12.01
N CYS A 255 15.42 10.32 11.86
CA CYS A 255 14.24 11.17 11.76
C CYS A 255 13.63 11.27 10.35
N MET A 256 14.46 11.25 9.30
CA MET A 256 14.05 11.45 7.90
C MET A 256 14.10 10.19 7.05
N ALA A 257 14.44 9.05 7.66
CA ALA A 257 14.40 7.75 7.00
C ALA A 257 13.54 6.75 7.80
N ILE A 258 13.81 6.57 9.09
CA ILE A 258 13.21 5.46 9.86
C ILE A 258 11.92 5.87 10.57
N LEU A 259 11.90 7.07 11.16
CA LEU A 259 10.76 7.56 11.93
C LEU A 259 9.51 7.69 11.05
N GLU A 260 9.61 8.28 9.86
CA GLU A 260 8.44 8.46 9.00
C GLU A 260 7.91 7.13 8.45
N GLU A 261 8.77 6.13 8.29
CA GLU A 261 8.36 4.78 7.91
C GLU A 261 7.59 4.09 9.02
N ILE A 262 8.08 4.15 10.26
CA ILE A 262 7.39 3.60 11.43
C ILE A 262 6.03 4.28 11.58
N LEU A 263 5.98 5.61 11.49
CA LEU A 263 4.72 6.38 11.60
C LEU A 263 3.74 6.01 10.47
N THR A 264 4.22 5.84 9.25
CA THR A 264 3.40 5.42 8.10
C THR A 264 2.83 4.01 8.31
N VAL A 265 3.65 3.05 8.75
CA VAL A 265 3.21 1.69 9.05
C VAL A 265 2.18 1.68 10.17
N ILE A 266 2.40 2.45 11.24
CA ILE A 266 1.44 2.57 12.34
C ILE A 266 0.12 3.14 11.83
N ALA A 267 0.15 4.23 11.08
CA ALA A 267 -1.06 4.86 10.53
C ALA A 267 -1.86 3.88 9.65
N TYR A 268 -1.18 3.16 8.75
CA TYR A 268 -1.83 2.16 7.91
C TYR A 268 -2.35 0.99 8.75
N THR A 269 -1.56 0.44 9.67
CA THR A 269 -1.98 -0.67 10.52
C THR A 269 -3.20 -0.32 11.38
N LEU A 270 -3.24 0.89 11.97
CA LEU A 270 -4.39 1.39 12.71
C LEU A 270 -5.63 1.52 11.83
N ALA A 271 -5.50 2.04 10.61
CA ALA A 271 -6.60 2.03 9.65
C ALA A 271 -7.08 0.60 9.35
N GLY A 272 -6.16 -0.36 9.26
CA GLY A 272 -6.48 -1.78 9.09
C GLY A 272 -7.28 -2.34 10.25
N ILE A 273 -6.90 -2.06 11.49
CA ILE A 273 -7.65 -2.53 12.67
C ILE A 273 -9.05 -1.91 12.73
N LEU A 274 -9.16 -0.62 12.38
CA LEU A 274 -10.39 0.16 12.48
C LEU A 274 -11.42 -0.12 11.37
N VAL A 275 -11.02 -0.79 10.29
CA VAL A 275 -11.93 -1.20 9.22
C VAL A 275 -12.66 -2.48 9.64
N PRO A 276 -14.02 -2.51 9.63
CA PRO A 276 -14.78 -3.71 9.93
C PRO A 276 -14.57 -4.84 8.91
N LYS A 277 -14.63 -6.09 9.37
CA LYS A 277 -14.57 -7.28 8.50
C LYS A 277 -15.83 -7.35 7.63
N HIS A 278 -15.68 -7.62 6.32
CA HIS A 278 -16.76 -7.66 5.32
C HIS A 278 -17.92 -8.66 5.62
N GLY A 279 -17.82 -9.47 6.66
CA GLY A 279 -18.90 -10.36 7.12
C GLY A 279 -19.97 -9.70 7.98
N ASN A 280 -19.63 -8.70 8.80
CA ASN A 280 -20.59 -8.15 9.78
C ASN A 280 -21.66 -7.23 9.17
N ALA A 281 -21.37 -6.58 8.05
CA ALA A 281 -22.35 -5.71 7.38
C ALA A 281 -23.47 -6.50 6.71
N ARG A 282 -23.18 -7.73 6.23
CA ARG A 282 -24.21 -8.62 5.68
C ARG A 282 -25.08 -9.19 6.79
N ILE A 283 -24.49 -9.64 7.90
CA ILE A 283 -25.25 -10.16 9.05
C ILE A 283 -26.19 -9.09 9.60
N GLY A 284 -25.71 -7.85 9.81
CA GLY A 284 -26.56 -6.76 10.27
C GLY A 284 -27.70 -6.41 9.30
N ASN A 285 -27.45 -6.41 7.97
CA ASN A 285 -28.51 -6.17 6.99
C ASN A 285 -29.50 -7.34 6.90
N THR A 286 -29.03 -8.58 7.00
CA THR A 286 -29.90 -9.77 6.99
C THR A 286 -30.75 -9.85 8.24
N GLU A 287 -30.18 -9.52 9.41
CA GLU A 287 -30.87 -9.50 10.70
C GLU A 287 -31.94 -8.39 10.73
N PHE A 288 -31.61 -7.21 10.20
CA PHE A 288 -32.55 -6.10 10.02
C PHE A 288 -33.64 -6.41 8.98
N GLU A 289 -33.31 -7.08 7.87
CA GLU A 289 -34.30 -7.55 6.89
C GLU A 289 -35.22 -8.62 7.47
N THR A 290 -34.69 -9.59 8.25
CA THR A 290 -35.51 -10.61 8.91
C THR A 290 -36.44 -10.00 9.95
N GLU A 291 -35.95 -9.05 10.76
CA GLU A 291 -36.76 -8.36 11.77
C GLU A 291 -37.87 -7.53 11.10
N HIS A 292 -37.57 -6.87 9.97
CA HIS A 292 -38.56 -6.09 9.22
C HIS A 292 -39.62 -6.98 8.54
N LEU A 293 -39.23 -8.14 8.03
CA LEU A 293 -40.14 -9.15 7.46
C LEU A 293 -41.03 -9.79 8.54
N GLU A 294 -40.48 -10.02 9.73
CA GLU A 294 -41.21 -10.57 10.86
C GLU A 294 -42.22 -9.55 11.43
N ASN A 295 -41.83 -8.27 11.51
CA ASN A 295 -42.73 -7.16 11.87
C ASN A 295 -43.85 -6.94 10.82
N ARG A 296 -43.58 -7.17 9.53
CA ARG A 296 -44.61 -7.13 8.48
C ARG A 296 -45.62 -8.26 8.60
N LYS A 297 -45.21 -9.46 9.00
CA LYS A 297 -46.10 -10.63 9.15
C LYS A 297 -46.99 -10.55 10.39
N SER A 298 -46.54 -9.86 11.44
CA SER A 298 -47.27 -9.68 12.69
C SER A 298 -48.30 -8.53 12.66
N GLN A 299 -48.31 -7.69 11.60
CA GLN A 299 -49.42 -6.77 11.35
C GLN A 299 -50.60 -7.52 10.70
N PRO A 300 -51.75 -7.67 11.38
CA PRO A 300 -52.92 -8.29 10.79
C PRO A 300 -53.41 -7.42 9.63
N ALA A 301 -53.60 -8.04 8.47
CA ALA A 301 -54.16 -7.40 7.29
C ALA A 301 -55.51 -6.76 7.64
N ARG A 302 -55.55 -5.45 7.87
CA ARG A 302 -56.79 -4.68 7.88
C ARG A 302 -57.31 -4.61 6.43
N HIS A 303 -58.00 -5.67 6.03
CA HIS A 303 -58.94 -5.64 4.92
C HIS A 303 -60.04 -4.64 5.26
N GLY A 304 -60.06 -3.52 4.54
CA GLY A 304 -61.22 -2.64 4.44
C GLY A 304 -61.85 -2.80 3.06
N ALA A 305 -62.65 -3.84 2.89
CA ALA A 305 -63.56 -3.98 1.77
C ALA A 305 -64.81 -3.12 2.03
N HIS A 306 -65.00 -2.05 1.25
CA HIS A 306 -66.26 -1.34 0.98
C HIS A 306 -65.87 -0.35 -0.14
N HIS A 307 -66.40 -0.33 -1.36
CA HIS A 307 -67.79 -0.47 -1.77
C HIS A 307 -67.79 -0.60 -3.31
N SER A 308 -68.32 -1.69 -3.86
CA SER A 308 -68.65 -1.79 -5.28
C SER A 308 -70.11 -2.20 -5.37
N THR A 309 -71.02 -1.24 -5.55
CA THR A 309 -72.37 -1.49 -6.11
C THR A 309 -73.02 -0.19 -6.57
N ARG A 310 -73.70 -0.27 -7.73
CA ARG A 310 -74.71 0.65 -8.31
C ARG A 310 -74.15 1.86 -9.09
N VAL A 311 -74.56 2.19 -10.31
CA VAL A 311 -75.71 1.84 -11.17
C VAL A 311 -75.32 2.22 -12.61
N ALA A 312 -75.57 1.33 -13.57
CA ALA A 312 -75.78 1.70 -14.96
C ALA A 312 -77.22 2.22 -15.11
N ILE A 313 -77.45 3.35 -15.79
CA ILE A 313 -78.64 3.70 -16.60
C ILE A 313 -78.57 5.19 -17.01
N GLN A 314 -79.02 5.47 -18.25
CA GLN A 314 -79.29 6.75 -18.94
C GLN A 314 -78.08 7.52 -19.48
N GLY A 315 -78.04 7.95 -20.74
CA GLY A 315 -79.07 8.04 -21.76
C GLY A 315 -78.77 9.26 -22.65
N SER A 316 -78.82 9.02 -23.95
CA SER A 316 -78.90 9.98 -25.07
C SER A 316 -79.53 11.35 -24.76
N ALA A 317 -78.86 12.42 -25.19
CA ALA A 317 -79.38 13.51 -26.02
C ALA A 317 -78.20 14.28 -26.63
#